data_AF-A0A969C8I1-F1
#
_entry.id   AF-A0A969C8I1-F1
#
_cell.length_a   1.000
_cell.length_b   1.000
_cell.length_c   1.000
_cell.angle_alpha   90.00
_cell.angle_beta   90.00
_cell.angle_gamma   90.00
#
_symmetry.space_group_name_H-M   'P 1'
#
loop_
_entity.id
_entity.type
_entity.pdbx_description
1 polymer ?
#
loop_
_entity_poly.entity_id
_entity_poly.type
_entity_poly.pdbx_seq_one_letter_code
_entity_poly.pdbx_strand_id
1 'polypeptide(L)'
;MILSSPLVRAQQTAAILHQASLSPRLGLSNDLAPEGRLEDWLGWLAQWRQDQKAQNQGSPSLAIVGHEPNLGEWASQLLWGSRPGPSGLSGERVEGGDRLTLKKAGLIGLRLPQHFVEGSGESSGENPGESLLAPSPLGRSQLFWLTPPRYLL
;
A
#
# COMPACT_ATOMS: atom_id res chain seq x y z
N MET A 1 0.31 -12.68 -6.29
CA MET A 1 1.28 -12.99 -5.21
C MET A 1 0.63 -12.67 -3.87
N ILE A 2 0.94 -13.43 -2.82
CA ILE A 2 0.60 -13.09 -1.43
C ILE A 2 1.89 -12.67 -0.71
N LEU A 3 1.86 -11.54 -0.02
CA LEU A 3 2.93 -11.05 0.85
C LEU A 3 2.39 -10.92 2.27
N SER A 4 3.14 -11.36 3.27
CA SER A 4 2.69 -11.35 4.66
C SER A 4 3.70 -10.73 5.61
N SER A 5 3.19 -10.11 6.67
CA SER A 5 3.99 -9.75 7.84
C SER A 5 4.67 -10.99 8.46
N PRO A 6 5.89 -10.86 9.01
CA PRO A 6 6.58 -11.98 9.66
C PRO A 6 5.92 -12.43 10.97
N LEU A 7 4.92 -11.72 11.50
CA LEU A 7 4.25 -12.14 12.74
C LEU A 7 3.34 -13.34 12.50
N VAL A 8 3.38 -14.31 13.43
CA VAL A 8 2.70 -15.62 13.33
C VAL A 8 1.24 -15.51 12.87
N ARG A 9 0.46 -14.57 13.42
CA ARG A 9 -0.97 -14.42 13.08
C ARG A 9 -1.19 -14.03 11.61
N ALA A 10 -0.34 -13.17 11.06
CA ALA A 10 -0.40 -12.78 9.66
C ALA A 10 0.07 -13.92 8.77
N GLN A 11 1.17 -14.59 9.12
CA GLN A 11 1.67 -15.75 8.39
C GLN A 11 0.63 -16.87 8.29
N GLN A 12 -0.05 -17.19 9.39
CA GLN A 12 -1.10 -18.21 9.42
C GLN A 12 -2.26 -17.85 8.48
N THR A 13 -2.69 -16.58 8.48
CA THR A 13 -3.72 -16.10 7.55
C THR A 13 -3.26 -16.22 6.11
N ALA A 14 -2.02 -15.82 5.80
CA ALA A 14 -1.46 -15.93 4.46
C ALA A 14 -1.30 -17.38 4.00
N ALA A 15 -0.97 -18.29 4.91
CA ALA A 15 -0.91 -19.73 4.64
C ALA A 15 -2.29 -20.29 4.29
N ILE A 16 -3.36 -19.86 4.97
CA ILE A 16 -4.74 -20.23 4.62
C ILE A 16 -5.08 -19.76 3.20
N LEU A 17 -4.77 -18.49 2.86
CA LEU A 17 -5.01 -17.96 1.51
C LEU A 17 -4.23 -18.73 0.43
N HIS A 18 -2.98 -19.11 0.74
CA HIS A 18 -2.15 -19.92 -0.15
C HIS A 18 -2.69 -21.34 -0.33
N GLN A 19 -3.12 -22.00 0.76
CA GLN A 19 -3.75 -23.33 0.73
C GLN A 19 -5.08 -23.32 -0.04
N ALA A 20 -5.84 -22.23 0.04
CA ALA A 20 -7.03 -22.00 -0.77
C ALA A 20 -6.72 -21.71 -2.26
N SER A 21 -5.46 -21.82 -2.68
CA SER A 21 -5.00 -21.63 -4.07
C SER A 21 -5.25 -20.23 -4.65
N LEU A 22 -5.37 -19.20 -3.79
CA LEU A 22 -5.57 -17.82 -4.25
C LEU A 22 -4.32 -17.22 -4.91
N SER A 23 -3.13 -17.75 -4.60
CA SER A 23 -1.90 -17.41 -5.30
C SER A 23 -0.87 -18.53 -5.17
N PRO A 24 -0.09 -18.83 -6.23
CA PRO A 24 0.96 -19.84 -6.18
C PRO A 24 2.26 -19.37 -5.50
N ARG A 25 2.32 -18.09 -5.10
CA ARG A 25 3.51 -17.48 -4.49
C ARG A 25 3.13 -16.81 -3.17
N LEU A 26 3.84 -17.19 -2.12
CA LEU A 26 3.78 -16.60 -0.79
C LEU A 26 5.17 -16.08 -0.42
N GLY A 27 5.25 -14.83 0.04
CA GLY A 27 6.48 -14.22 0.56
C GLY A 27 6.25 -13.52 1.89
N LEU A 28 7.34 -13.18 2.57
CA LEU A 28 7.33 -12.38 3.80
C LEU A 28 7.94 -11.00 3.54
N SER A 29 7.44 -9.97 4.22
CA SER A 29 8.04 -8.64 4.24
C SER A 29 7.95 -8.06 5.64
N ASN A 30 9.08 -7.55 6.13
CA ASN A 30 9.16 -6.84 7.42
C ASN A 30 8.44 -5.49 7.36
N ASP A 31 8.26 -4.91 6.17
CA ASP A 31 7.53 -3.65 5.98
C ASP A 31 6.03 -3.80 6.31
N LEU A 32 5.52 -5.03 6.33
CA LEU A 32 4.15 -5.34 6.77
C LEU A 32 4.05 -5.60 8.29
N ALA A 33 5.14 -5.55 9.06
CA ALA A 33 5.09 -5.59 10.52
C ALA A 33 4.49 -4.30 11.08
N PRO A 34 4.04 -4.27 12.36
CA PRO A 34 3.47 -3.06 12.97
C PRO A 34 4.37 -1.82 12.90
N GLU A 35 5.70 -2.01 12.92
CA GLU A 35 6.70 -0.94 12.80
C GLU A 35 7.10 -0.61 11.35
N GLY A 36 6.53 -1.33 10.38
CA GLY A 36 6.85 -1.18 8.98
C GLY A 36 6.28 0.11 8.39
N ARG A 37 6.98 0.64 7.39
CA ARG A 37 6.67 1.95 6.79
C ARG A 37 6.15 1.80 5.38
N LEU A 38 5.14 2.63 5.05
CA LEU A 38 4.53 2.62 3.72
C LEU A 38 5.55 2.98 2.63
N GLU A 39 6.46 3.91 2.90
CA GLU A 39 7.48 4.34 1.94
C GLU A 39 8.40 3.18 1.55
N ASP A 40 8.96 2.49 2.54
CA ASP A 40 9.86 1.34 2.32
C ASP A 40 9.14 0.23 1.51
N TRP A 41 7.87 -0.03 1.84
CA TRP A 41 7.05 -0.98 1.09
C TRP A 41 6.72 -0.52 -0.34
N LEU A 42 6.53 0.79 -0.57
CA LEU A 42 6.31 1.35 -1.90
C LEU A 42 7.55 1.21 -2.79
N GLY A 43 8.75 1.36 -2.22
CA GLY A 43 10.01 1.06 -2.91
C GLY A 43 10.09 -0.40 -3.35
N TRP A 44 9.76 -1.33 -2.44
CA TRP A 44 9.65 -2.76 -2.78
C TRP A 44 8.60 -3.03 -3.87
N LEU A 45 7.43 -2.40 -3.78
CA LEU A 45 6.34 -2.58 -4.74
C LEU A 45 6.73 -2.08 -6.14
N ALA A 46 7.44 -0.96 -6.23
CA ALA A 46 7.93 -0.42 -7.49
C ALA A 46 8.89 -1.41 -8.18
N GLN A 47 9.87 -1.93 -7.43
CA GLN A 47 10.81 -2.93 -7.96
C GLN A 47 10.08 -4.21 -8.39
N TRP A 48 9.20 -4.73 -7.54
CA TRP A 48 8.45 -5.95 -7.85
C TRP A 48 7.65 -5.81 -9.15
N ARG A 49 6.98 -4.67 -9.38
CA ARG A 49 6.24 -4.42 -10.62
C ARG A 49 7.13 -4.37 -11.86
N GLN A 50 8.33 -3.80 -11.75
CA GLN A 50 9.29 -3.80 -12.85
C GLN A 50 9.71 -5.23 -13.20
N ASP A 51 9.98 -6.06 -12.21
CA ASP A 51 10.33 -7.48 -12.41
C ASP A 51 9.17 -8.25 -13.07
N GLN A 52 7.92 -8.00 -12.67
CA GLN A 52 6.75 -8.61 -13.30
C GLN A 52 6.61 -8.20 -14.78
N LYS A 53 6.83 -6.92 -15.09
CA LYS A 53 6.79 -6.40 -16.47
C LYS A 53 7.88 -7.02 -17.32
N ALA A 54 9.11 -7.12 -16.80
CA ALA A 54 10.22 -7.76 -17.50
C ALA A 54 9.96 -9.24 -17.82
N GLN A 55 9.17 -9.91 -16.97
CA GLN A 55 8.76 -11.30 -17.17
C GLN A 55 7.52 -11.45 -18.08
N ASN A 56 7.05 -10.38 -18.75
CA ASN A 56 5.84 -10.35 -19.57
C ASN A 56 4.59 -10.90 -18.85
N GLN A 57 4.55 -10.80 -17.53
CA GLN A 57 3.35 -11.10 -16.75
C GLN A 57 2.45 -9.87 -16.83
N GLY A 58 1.19 -10.05 -17.19
CA GLY A 58 0.20 -8.96 -17.30
C GLY A 58 0.02 -8.18 -15.99
N SER A 59 -0.99 -7.31 -15.91
CA SER A 59 -1.25 -6.47 -14.73
C SER A 59 -1.20 -7.29 -13.41
N PRO A 60 -0.18 -7.11 -12.56
CA PRO A 60 0.06 -8.06 -11.50
C PRO A 60 -0.85 -7.76 -10.30
N SER A 61 -1.48 -8.80 -9.74
CA SER A 61 -2.30 -8.71 -8.53
C SER A 61 -1.49 -9.14 -7.30
N LEU A 62 -1.54 -8.31 -6.26
CA LEU A 62 -0.85 -8.51 -5.00
C LEU A 62 -1.86 -8.48 -3.85
N ALA A 63 -1.84 -9.53 -3.02
CA ALA A 63 -2.51 -9.53 -1.73
C ALA A 63 -1.47 -9.30 -0.63
N ILE A 64 -1.76 -8.40 0.32
CA ILE A 64 -0.94 -8.19 1.51
C ILE A 64 -1.70 -8.62 2.76
N VAL A 65 -1.01 -9.25 3.70
CA VAL A 65 -1.56 -9.67 5.00
C VAL A 65 -0.75 -9.03 6.12
N GLY A 66 -1.40 -8.17 6.89
CA GLY A 66 -0.76 -7.33 7.89
C GLY A 66 -1.69 -6.99 9.06
N HIS A 67 -1.50 -5.81 9.64
CA HIS A 67 -2.09 -5.43 10.92
C HIS A 67 -2.90 -4.15 10.81
N GLU A 68 -3.87 -4.00 11.71
CA GLU A 68 -4.48 -2.71 12.03
C GLU A 68 -3.67 -2.04 13.15
N PRO A 69 -3.47 -0.71 13.11
CA PRO A 69 -4.09 0.23 12.17
C PRO A 69 -3.34 0.40 10.83
N ASN A 70 -2.17 -0.23 10.66
CA ASN A 70 -1.26 0.00 9.53
C ASN A 70 -1.96 -0.11 8.17
N LEU A 71 -2.68 -1.21 7.89
CA LEU A 71 -3.32 -1.42 6.60
C LEU A 71 -4.41 -0.38 6.29
N GLY A 72 -5.22 -0.04 7.29
CA GLY A 72 -6.21 1.03 7.20
C GLY A 72 -5.56 2.37 6.88
N GLU A 73 -4.49 2.72 7.58
CA GLU A 73 -3.75 3.97 7.38
C GLU A 73 -3.03 4.02 6.03
N TRP A 74 -2.45 2.90 5.58
CA TRP A 74 -1.82 2.80 4.26
C TRP A 74 -2.85 2.99 3.16
N ALA A 75 -4.01 2.34 3.28
CA ALA A 75 -5.10 2.51 2.34
C ALA A 75 -5.57 3.98 2.30
N SER A 76 -5.72 4.62 3.46
CA SER A 76 -6.06 6.05 3.55
C SER A 76 -5.04 6.94 2.83
N GLN A 77 -3.74 6.71 3.06
CA GLN A 77 -2.67 7.48 2.41
C GLN A 77 -2.62 7.25 0.89
N LEU A 78 -2.86 6.03 0.43
CA LEU A 78 -2.93 5.72 -1.00
C LEU A 78 -4.14 6.37 -1.68
N LEU A 79 -5.28 6.49 -0.98
CA LEU A 79 -6.50 7.08 -1.50
C LEU A 79 -6.50 8.60 -1.47
N TRP A 80 -6.08 9.20 -0.35
CA TRP A 80 -6.24 10.63 -0.10
C TRP A 80 -4.93 11.41 0.03
N GLY A 81 -3.79 10.72 0.06
CA GLY A 81 -2.47 11.32 0.27
C GLY A 81 -2.27 11.78 1.71
N SER A 82 -1.16 12.48 1.95
CA SER A 82 -0.96 13.23 3.17
C SER A 82 -1.82 14.50 3.10
N ARG A 83 -2.90 14.60 3.89
CA ARG A 83 -3.65 15.86 4.00
C ARG A 83 -2.79 16.88 4.76
N PRO A 84 -2.58 18.10 4.22
CA PRO A 84 -2.14 19.22 5.04
C PRO A 84 -3.20 19.48 6.12
N GLY A 85 -2.75 20.01 7.26
CA GLY A 85 -3.58 20.65 8.29
C GLY A 85 -4.76 21.44 7.71
N PRO A 86 -5.90 21.59 8.42
CA PRO A 86 -6.86 22.65 8.09
C PRO A 86 -6.22 24.05 8.13
N SER A 87 -5.08 24.19 8.82
CA SER A 87 -4.13 25.27 8.62
C SER A 87 -3.16 24.85 7.51
N GLY A 88 -3.06 25.62 6.42
CA GLY A 88 -2.05 25.41 5.36
C GLY A 88 -0.58 25.59 5.83
N LEU A 89 -0.31 25.39 7.12
CA LEU A 89 1.01 25.46 7.74
C LEU A 89 1.65 24.07 7.64
N SER A 90 2.72 24.02 6.86
CA SER A 90 3.63 22.88 6.73
C SER A 90 4.18 22.49 8.11
N GLY A 91 3.57 21.48 8.75
CA GLY A 91 4.04 20.96 10.03
C GLY A 91 2.97 20.24 10.83
N GLU A 92 1.69 20.53 10.60
CA GLU A 92 0.59 19.93 11.35
C GLU A 92 -0.02 18.76 10.54
N ARG A 93 0.29 17.52 10.92
CA ARG A 93 -0.43 16.34 10.44
C ARG A 93 -1.87 16.43 10.92
N VAL A 94 -2.83 16.39 10.00
CA VAL A 94 -4.24 16.19 10.39
C VAL A 94 -4.38 14.79 10.99
N GLU A 95 -4.41 14.71 12.31
CA GLU A 95 -5.04 13.59 13.00
C GLU A 95 -6.55 13.69 12.75
N GLY A 96 -7.04 13.15 11.63
CA GLY A 96 -8.46 13.25 11.27
C GLY A 96 -8.86 13.10 9.81
N GLY A 97 -8.03 12.49 8.95
CA GLY A 97 -8.52 11.92 7.70
C GLY A 97 -9.27 10.61 8.00
N ASP A 98 -10.48 10.42 7.47
CA ASP A 98 -11.32 9.23 7.71
C ASP A 98 -10.48 7.94 7.67
N ARG A 99 -10.18 7.38 8.85
CA ARG A 99 -9.37 6.17 8.94
C ARG A 99 -10.22 5.00 8.49
N LEU A 100 -9.87 4.41 7.35
CA LEU A 100 -10.45 3.13 6.97
C LEU A 100 -10.17 2.13 8.08
N THR A 101 -11.21 1.67 8.75
CA THR A 101 -11.08 0.70 9.85
C THR A 101 -11.37 -0.69 9.31
N LEU A 102 -10.36 -1.55 9.29
CA LEU A 102 -10.53 -2.94 8.87
C LEU A 102 -10.91 -3.82 10.06
N LYS A 103 -11.91 -4.68 9.90
CA LYS A 103 -12.15 -5.77 10.85
C LYS A 103 -11.16 -6.91 10.54
N LYS A 104 -10.84 -7.73 11.55
CA LYS A 104 -10.01 -8.94 11.34
C LYS A 104 -10.57 -9.79 10.20
N ALA A 105 -9.70 -10.27 9.31
CA ALA A 105 -10.04 -10.98 8.07
C ALA A 105 -10.88 -10.18 7.05
N GLY A 106 -11.08 -8.87 7.27
CA GLY A 106 -11.66 -7.98 6.26
C GLY A 106 -10.70 -7.70 5.12
N LEU A 107 -11.22 -7.18 4.01
CA LEU A 107 -10.47 -6.90 2.80
C LEU A 107 -10.63 -5.45 2.36
N ILE A 108 -9.56 -4.88 1.82
CA ILE A 108 -9.53 -3.60 1.09
C ILE A 108 -9.01 -3.89 -0.32
N GLY A 109 -9.79 -3.56 -1.34
CA GLY A 109 -9.42 -3.64 -2.74
C GLY A 109 -9.04 -2.27 -3.27
N LEU A 110 -7.75 -2.08 -3.59
CA LEU A 110 -7.20 -0.85 -4.14
C LEU A 110 -6.69 -1.05 -5.57
N ARG A 111 -7.00 -0.09 -6.45
CA ARG A 111 -6.36 0.03 -7.76
C ARG A 111 -5.36 1.17 -7.71
N LEU A 112 -4.08 0.82 -7.83
CA LEU A 112 -3.00 1.79 -7.84
C LEU A 112 -2.70 2.22 -9.28
N PRO A 113 -2.16 3.44 -9.51
CA PRO A 113 -1.66 3.87 -10.81
C PRO A 113 -0.65 2.87 -11.40
N GLN A 114 -0.70 2.64 -12.72
CA GLN A 114 0.17 1.66 -13.40
C GLN A 114 1.63 2.13 -13.46
N HIS A 115 1.85 3.44 -13.54
CA HIS A 115 3.16 4.05 -13.59
C HIS A 115 3.33 4.93 -12.36
N PHE A 116 4.30 4.59 -11.51
CA PHE A 116 4.76 5.43 -10.42
C PHE A 116 6.26 5.16 -10.19
N VAL A 117 7.04 6.19 -9.87
CA VAL A 117 8.47 6.12 -9.52
C VAL A 117 8.62 6.86 -8.19
N GLU A 118 9.29 6.25 -7.22
CA GLU A 118 9.56 6.91 -5.94
C GLU A 118 10.66 7.97 -6.14
N GLY A 119 10.32 9.24 -5.91
CA GLY A 119 11.29 10.32 -5.95
C GLY A 119 12.11 10.33 -4.67
N SER A 120 13.37 9.90 -4.74
CA SER A 120 14.35 10.18 -3.70
C SER A 120 14.57 11.69 -3.64
N GLY A 121 14.04 12.33 -2.60
CA GLY A 121 14.19 13.77 -2.39
C GLY A 121 15.63 14.13 -2.05
N GLU A 122 16.39 14.60 -3.04
CA GLU A 122 17.45 15.60 -2.84
C GLU A 122 17.14 16.78 -3.76
N SER A 123 16.43 17.79 -3.21
CA SER A 123 16.29 19.09 -3.86
C SER A 123 17.49 19.94 -3.50
N SER A 124 18.44 20.05 -4.42
CA SER A 124 19.46 21.10 -4.41
C SER A 124 19.66 21.56 -5.85
N GLY A 125 19.15 22.74 -6.20
CA GLY A 125 19.42 23.39 -7.50
C GLY A 125 18.18 23.71 -8.34
N GLU A 126 17.60 24.88 -8.08
CA GLU A 126 17.04 25.88 -9.02
C GLU A 126 16.42 25.41 -10.36
N ASN A 127 15.08 25.47 -10.47
CA ASN A 127 14.37 26.01 -11.64
C ASN A 127 12.85 26.19 -11.36
N PRO A 128 12.22 27.34 -11.67
CA PRO A 128 10.78 27.55 -11.53
C PRO A 128 10.08 27.24 -12.86
N GLY A 129 9.54 26.03 -12.97
CA GLY A 129 8.76 25.62 -14.14
C GLY A 129 8.56 24.12 -14.14
N GLU A 130 7.43 23.66 -13.60
CA GLU A 130 6.96 22.28 -13.65
C GLU A 130 7.96 21.24 -13.13
N SER A 131 8.06 21.13 -11.80
CA SER A 131 8.60 19.93 -11.16
C SER A 131 7.69 18.75 -11.56
N LEU A 132 8.12 18.01 -12.58
CA LEU A 132 7.56 16.71 -12.98
C LEU A 132 7.79 15.73 -11.82
N LEU A 133 6.97 15.86 -10.77
CA LEU A 133 6.90 14.91 -9.68
C LEU A 133 6.60 13.56 -10.32
N ALA A 134 7.61 12.68 -10.27
CA ALA A 134 7.47 11.27 -10.58
C ALA A 134 6.12 10.77 -10.03
N PRO A 135 5.34 10.01 -10.82
CA PRO A 135 4.03 9.62 -10.36
C PRO A 135 4.22 8.84 -9.05
N SER A 136 3.50 9.19 -7.99
CA SER A 136 3.45 8.46 -6.71
C SER A 136 2.03 7.89 -6.57
N PRO A 137 1.85 6.71 -5.95
CA PRO A 137 0.51 6.15 -5.74
C PRO A 137 -0.24 6.85 -4.58
N LEU A 138 0.45 7.67 -3.79
CA LEU A 138 -0.12 8.45 -2.69
C LEU A 138 -1.16 9.44 -3.21
N GLY A 139 -2.38 9.40 -2.64
CA GLY A 139 -3.50 10.26 -3.04
C GLY A 139 -4.00 10.06 -4.48
N ARG A 140 -3.60 8.97 -5.13
CA ARG A 140 -3.90 8.71 -6.55
C ARG A 140 -4.43 7.29 -6.80
N SER A 141 -4.70 6.54 -5.73
CA SER A 141 -5.29 5.21 -5.82
C SER A 141 -6.81 5.26 -5.78
N GLN A 142 -7.46 4.18 -6.22
CA GLN A 142 -8.92 4.05 -6.21
C GLN A 142 -9.34 2.89 -5.31
N LEU A 143 -10.34 3.12 -4.46
CA LEU A 143 -11.00 2.07 -3.67
C LEU A 143 -12.08 1.44 -4.55
N PHE A 144 -12.03 0.12 -4.73
CA PHE A 144 -13.09 -0.61 -5.43
C PHE A 144 -13.76 -1.68 -4.56
N TRP A 145 -13.20 -1.99 -3.39
CA TRP A 145 -13.79 -2.95 -2.47
C TRP A 145 -13.39 -2.67 -1.02
N LEU A 146 -14.35 -2.74 -0.11
CA LEU A 146 -14.12 -2.69 1.34
C LEU A 146 -15.17 -3.57 2.00
N THR A 147 -14.76 -4.67 2.61
CA THR A 147 -15.72 -5.63 3.17
C THR A 147 -15.20 -6.32 4.45
N PRO A 148 -15.99 -6.34 5.53
CA PRO A 148 -15.72 -7.23 6.67
C PRO A 148 -16.10 -8.69 6.33
N PRO A 149 -15.57 -9.70 7.05
CA PRO A 149 -15.84 -11.11 6.76
C PRO A 149 -17.32 -11.48 6.72
N ARG A 150 -18.13 -10.83 7.57
CA ARG A 150 -19.57 -11.11 7.69
C ARG A 150 -20.38 -10.85 6.41
N TYR A 151 -19.81 -10.18 5.41
CA TYR A 151 -20.48 -9.95 4.12
C TYR A 151 -19.87 -10.79 2.98
N LEU A 152 -18.98 -11.73 3.31
CA LEU A 152 -18.39 -12.71 2.38
C LEU A 152 -18.95 -14.12 2.57
N LEU A 153 -19.76 -14.34 3.60
CA LEU A 153 -20.31 -15.62 4.04
C LEU A 153 -21.83 -15.58 4.06
#